data_AF-A0A2M9ZNY7-F1
#
_entry.id   AF-A0A2M9ZNY7-F1
#
_cell.length_a   1.000
_cell.length_b   1.000
_cell.length_c   1.000
_cell.angle_alpha   90.00
_cell.angle_beta   90.00
_cell.angle_gamma   90.00
#
_symmetry.space_group_name_H-M   'P 1'
#
loop_
_entity.id
_entity.type
_entity.pdbx_description
1 polymer ?
#
loop_
_entity_poly.entity_id
_entity_poly.type
_entity_poly.pdbx_seq_one_letter_code
_entity_poly.pdbx_strand_id
1 'polypeptide(L)'
;MTIAIAWIREVKKCQELIICTDSRLNGGMRWDQGPKLFTLPRSDSAICFAGDTSYAYPLIIQLTNAISQYDKSSDRSLDIHKLRGHIIKVCNSLKDSIRSLSDKNAFKDNEFLFGGYSWTKKNFFLWKIRYDRDNNKFHFIRNTRKYGKLGKILFAGDMTNTAKKSLGILIKQKYGSSIKKLKGIGYDFEPFEVIRDMLRASDLRGSIGGAPQILKVYQHMNSRVFGVYWPNKDSKKITINGRELIGYENIQNWIIDPDTLVSEKFTKTSYTEEDDEEEDFSDDDELGDL
;
A
#
# COMPACT_ATOMS: atom_id res chain seq x y z
N MET A 1 4.38 -11.13 -6.91
CA MET A 1 4.39 -11.68 -5.54
C MET A 1 4.63 -10.57 -4.54
N THR A 2 3.91 -10.56 -3.42
CA THR A 2 3.71 -9.40 -2.51
C THR A 2 3.04 -9.86 -1.21
N ILE A 3 3.18 -9.07 -0.13
CA ILE A 3 2.26 -9.09 1.02
C ILE A 3 1.60 -7.73 1.16
N ALA A 4 0.26 -7.70 1.17
CA ALA A 4 -0.50 -6.49 1.47
C ALA A 4 -1.60 -6.78 2.49
N ILE A 5 -1.73 -5.89 3.48
CA ILE A 5 -2.73 -6.01 4.55
C ILE A 5 -3.41 -4.65 4.75
N ALA A 6 -4.73 -4.66 4.85
CA ALA A 6 -5.53 -3.47 5.10
C ALA A 6 -6.52 -3.70 6.25
N TRP A 7 -6.59 -2.80 7.22
CA TRP A 7 -7.46 -2.95 8.40
C TRP A 7 -7.98 -1.62 8.93
N ILE A 8 -9.04 -1.69 9.72
CA ILE A 8 -9.57 -0.54 10.46
C ILE A 8 -9.00 -0.60 11.87
N ARG A 9 -8.35 0.50 12.28
CA ARG A 9 -7.78 0.71 13.60
C ARG A 9 -8.63 1.70 14.39
N GLU A 10 -8.80 1.41 15.68
CA GLU A 10 -9.45 2.31 16.64
C GLU A 10 -8.38 3.08 17.43
N VAL A 11 -8.49 4.41 17.44
CA VAL A 11 -7.58 5.30 18.18
C VAL A 11 -8.45 6.20 19.07
N LYS A 12 -8.48 5.89 20.37
CA LYS A 12 -9.35 6.56 21.35
C LYS A 12 -10.82 6.51 20.91
N LYS A 13 -11.40 7.63 20.47
CA LYS A 13 -12.78 7.76 20.01
C LYS A 13 -12.91 7.86 18.48
N CYS A 14 -11.79 7.72 17.76
CA CYS A 14 -11.71 7.84 16.32
C CYS A 14 -11.30 6.53 15.67
N GLN A 15 -11.51 6.44 14.37
CA GLN A 15 -11.04 5.33 13.55
C GLN A 15 -10.11 5.82 12.45
N GLU A 16 -9.20 4.96 12.03
CA GLU A 16 -8.39 5.15 10.83
C GLU A 16 -8.35 3.85 10.03
N LEU A 17 -8.31 3.97 8.70
CA LEU A 17 -8.01 2.87 7.81
C LEU A 17 -6.51 2.86 7.55
N ILE A 18 -5.86 1.72 7.75
CA ILE A 18 -4.45 1.53 7.43
C ILE A 18 -4.31 0.50 6.30
N ILE A 19 -3.44 0.78 5.34
CA ILE A 19 -2.99 -0.18 4.33
C ILE A 19 -1.46 -0.25 4.42
N CYS A 20 -0.92 -1.46 4.44
CA CYS A 20 0.51 -1.72 4.49
C CYS A 20 0.92 -2.81 3.48
N THR A 21 2.09 -2.67 2.87
CA THR A 21 2.64 -3.61 1.89
C THR A 21 4.17 -3.63 1.89
N ASP A 22 4.78 -4.68 1.36
CA ASP A 22 6.22 -4.69 1.06
C ASP A 22 6.57 -3.87 -0.19
N SER A 23 7.85 -3.60 -0.42
CA SER A 23 8.34 -2.78 -1.56
C SER A 23 9.14 -3.54 -2.62
N ARG A 24 9.35 -4.85 -2.46
CA ARG A 24 10.05 -5.64 -3.49
C ARG A 24 9.23 -5.80 -4.76
N LEU A 25 9.79 -5.42 -5.90
CA LEU A 25 9.33 -5.87 -7.21
C LEU A 25 10.19 -7.03 -7.68
N ASN A 26 9.53 -7.97 -8.36
CA ASN A 26 10.17 -9.14 -8.96
C ASN A 26 9.76 -9.17 -10.44
N GLY A 27 10.73 -9.27 -11.35
CA GLY A 27 10.48 -9.35 -12.79
C GLY A 27 11.72 -8.96 -13.58
N GLY A 28 12.58 -9.94 -13.89
CA GLY A 28 13.91 -9.72 -14.46
C GLY A 28 14.95 -9.29 -13.43
N MET A 29 14.56 -8.46 -12.46
CA MET A 29 15.38 -8.03 -11.32
C MET A 29 14.59 -8.09 -10.00
N ARG A 30 15.31 -7.95 -8.88
CA ARG A 30 14.72 -7.74 -7.56
C ARG A 30 15.02 -6.32 -7.12
N TRP A 31 13.97 -5.54 -6.89
CA TRP A 31 14.10 -4.13 -6.54
C TRP A 31 13.28 -3.80 -5.31
N ASP A 32 13.98 -3.52 -4.21
CA ASP A 32 13.43 -3.35 -2.86
C ASP A 32 12.92 -1.92 -2.56
N GLN A 33 12.53 -1.19 -3.62
CA GLN A 33 12.10 0.21 -3.55
C GLN A 33 10.88 0.51 -4.44
N GLY A 34 10.15 -0.51 -4.87
CA GLY A 34 9.02 -0.34 -5.77
C GLY A 34 7.71 0.01 -5.05
N PRO A 35 7.03 1.11 -5.42
CA PRO A 35 5.79 1.53 -4.77
C PRO A 35 4.65 0.57 -5.14
N LYS A 36 3.87 0.12 -4.16
CA LYS A 36 2.67 -0.71 -4.38
C LYS A 36 1.42 -0.12 -3.74
N LEU A 37 1.54 1.02 -3.08
CA LEU A 37 0.51 1.67 -2.29
C LEU A 37 0.32 3.12 -2.75
N PHE A 38 -0.93 3.49 -3.03
CA PHE A 38 -1.28 4.76 -3.66
C PHE A 38 -2.47 5.42 -2.97
N THR A 39 -2.37 6.73 -2.77
CA THR A 39 -3.55 7.57 -2.54
C THR A 39 -4.32 7.71 -3.85
N LEU A 40 -5.65 7.79 -3.77
CA LEU A 40 -6.46 8.18 -4.92
C LEU A 40 -6.64 9.71 -4.94
N PRO A 41 -6.82 10.33 -6.12
CA PRO A 41 -6.83 11.80 -6.32
C PRO A 41 -8.15 12.44 -5.88
N ARG A 42 -8.51 12.19 -4.62
CA ARG A 42 -9.69 12.67 -3.90
C ARG A 42 -9.51 12.64 -2.37
N SER A 43 -8.30 12.31 -1.91
CA SER A 43 -7.81 12.28 -0.51
C SER A 43 -8.55 11.40 0.50
N ASP A 44 -9.72 10.85 0.22
CA ASP A 44 -10.51 10.05 1.18
C ASP A 44 -10.37 8.53 1.00
N SER A 45 -9.44 8.11 0.15
CA SER A 45 -9.30 6.72 -0.28
C SER A 45 -7.90 6.38 -0.78
N ALA A 46 -7.63 5.08 -0.79
CA ALA A 46 -6.35 4.51 -1.20
C ALA A 46 -6.53 3.12 -1.80
N ILE A 47 -5.54 2.72 -2.59
CA ILE A 47 -5.47 1.42 -3.23
C ILE A 47 -4.03 0.88 -3.15
N CYS A 48 -3.90 -0.42 -2.94
CA CYS A 48 -2.65 -1.14 -3.18
C CYS A 48 -2.89 -2.36 -4.06
N PHE A 49 -1.82 -2.91 -4.61
CA PHE A 49 -1.87 -4.12 -5.43
C PHE A 49 -0.91 -5.20 -4.96
N ALA A 50 -1.26 -6.43 -5.29
CA ALA A 50 -0.41 -7.61 -5.27
C ALA A 50 -0.65 -8.36 -6.57
N GLY A 51 0.38 -8.54 -7.39
CA GLY A 51 0.20 -9.16 -8.70
C GLY A 51 1.35 -8.88 -9.67
N ASP A 52 1.01 -8.91 -10.95
CA ASP A 52 1.90 -8.62 -12.05
C ASP A 52 2.06 -7.10 -12.24
N THR A 53 3.30 -6.61 -12.21
CA THR A 53 3.61 -5.18 -12.28
C THR A 53 3.34 -4.59 -13.65
N SER A 54 3.55 -5.37 -14.72
CA SER A 54 3.33 -4.94 -16.11
C SER A 54 1.86 -4.60 -16.37
N TYR A 55 0.94 -5.23 -15.64
CA TYR A 55 -0.47 -4.91 -15.67
C TYR A 55 -0.91 -3.92 -14.58
N ALA A 56 -0.48 -4.12 -13.33
CA ALA A 56 -1.00 -3.38 -12.18
C ALA A 56 -0.65 -1.88 -12.22
N TYR A 57 0.58 -1.52 -12.62
CA TYR A 57 0.99 -0.12 -12.69
C TYR A 57 0.19 0.68 -13.73
N PRO A 58 0.11 0.26 -15.02
CA PRO A 58 -0.75 0.94 -15.99
C PRO A 58 -2.20 1.03 -15.54
N LEU A 59 -2.75 -0.03 -14.94
CA LEU A 59 -4.11 -0.03 -14.43
C LEU A 59 -4.32 1.05 -13.35
N ILE A 60 -3.43 1.14 -12.36
CA ILE A 60 -3.53 2.13 -11.28
C ILE A 60 -3.37 3.55 -11.82
N ILE A 61 -2.45 3.79 -12.75
CA ILE A 61 -2.26 5.09 -13.39
C ILE A 61 -3.55 5.51 -14.10
N GLN A 62 -4.11 4.63 -14.93
CA GLN A 62 -5.36 4.94 -15.65
C GLN A 62 -6.55 5.09 -14.71
N LEU A 63 -6.58 4.36 -13.60
CA LEU A 63 -7.60 4.53 -12.57
C LEU A 63 -7.51 5.91 -11.91
N THR A 64 -6.30 6.36 -11.58
CA THR A 64 -6.02 7.70 -11.03
C THR A 64 -6.46 8.77 -12.02
N ASN A 65 -6.15 8.62 -13.32
CA ASN A 65 -6.59 9.54 -14.37
C ASN A 65 -8.12 9.59 -14.46
N ALA A 66 -8.79 8.44 -14.51
CA ALA A 66 -10.25 8.35 -14.59
C ALA A 66 -10.95 9.01 -13.39
N ILE A 67 -10.40 8.89 -12.18
CA ILE A 67 -10.92 9.55 -10.98
C ILE A 67 -10.68 11.07 -11.05
N SER A 68 -9.50 11.50 -11.50
CA SER A 68 -9.13 12.92 -11.56
C SER A 68 -9.96 13.68 -12.59
N GLN A 69 -10.22 13.06 -13.74
CA GLN A 69 -10.92 13.67 -14.88
C GLN A 69 -12.45 13.65 -14.76
N TYR A 70 -13.00 12.88 -13.81
CA TYR A 70 -14.43 12.86 -13.57
C TYR A 70 -14.75 13.68 -12.32
N ASP A 71 -15.25 14.90 -12.51
CA ASP A 71 -15.47 15.89 -11.43
C ASP A 71 -16.15 15.31 -10.20
N LYS A 72 -17.25 14.57 -10.38
CA LYS A 72 -18.00 13.97 -9.26
C LYS A 72 -17.17 12.97 -8.45
N SER A 73 -16.17 12.37 -9.09
CA SER A 73 -15.24 11.42 -8.48
C SER A 73 -14.09 12.13 -7.76
N SER A 74 -13.54 13.21 -8.32
CA SER A 74 -12.42 13.96 -7.75
C SER A 74 -12.85 14.86 -6.57
N ASP A 75 -14.00 15.53 -6.68
CA ASP A 75 -14.53 16.45 -5.65
C ASP A 75 -15.22 15.76 -4.45
N ARG A 76 -15.33 14.43 -4.50
CA ARG A 76 -16.02 13.55 -3.53
C ARG A 76 -17.55 13.66 -3.49
N SER A 77 -18.20 14.29 -4.47
CA SER A 77 -19.65 14.26 -4.69
C SER A 77 -20.16 12.81 -4.82
N LEU A 78 -19.34 11.91 -5.36
CA LEU A 78 -19.53 10.47 -5.27
C LEU A 78 -18.96 9.94 -3.96
N ASP A 79 -19.85 9.46 -3.08
CA ASP A 79 -19.46 8.63 -1.93
C ASP A 79 -18.66 7.39 -2.36
N ILE A 80 -17.81 6.89 -1.46
CA ILE A 80 -16.93 5.74 -1.67
C ILE A 80 -17.65 4.49 -2.25
N HIS A 81 -18.94 4.29 -1.96
CA HIS A 81 -19.71 3.17 -2.53
C HIS A 81 -20.01 3.34 -4.03
N LYS A 82 -20.24 4.58 -4.47
CA LYS A 82 -20.41 4.89 -5.90
C LYS A 82 -19.07 4.85 -6.60
N LEU A 83 -18.02 5.39 -5.96
CA LEU A 83 -16.65 5.30 -6.47
C LEU A 83 -16.23 3.84 -6.70
N ARG A 84 -16.51 2.95 -5.74
CA ARG A 84 -16.31 1.50 -5.88
C ARG A 84 -16.88 0.97 -7.20
N GLY A 85 -18.10 1.36 -7.55
CA GLY A 85 -18.75 0.97 -8.81
C GLY A 85 -18.09 1.57 -10.05
N HIS A 86 -17.59 2.80 -9.96
CA HIS A 86 -16.81 3.43 -11.03
C HIS A 86 -15.46 2.72 -11.24
N ILE A 87 -14.72 2.46 -10.16
CA ILE A 87 -13.43 1.77 -10.19
C ILE A 87 -13.53 0.44 -10.95
N ILE A 88 -14.50 -0.42 -10.61
CA ILE A 88 -14.59 -1.73 -11.24
C ILE A 88 -15.01 -1.68 -12.70
N LYS A 89 -15.76 -0.64 -13.11
CA LYS A 89 -16.09 -0.40 -14.53
C LYS A 89 -14.84 0.01 -15.30
N VAL A 90 -14.04 0.94 -14.76
CA VAL A 90 -12.77 1.37 -15.35
C VAL A 90 -11.81 0.18 -15.47
N CYS A 91 -11.64 -0.62 -14.41
CA CYS A 91 -10.75 -1.78 -14.46
C CYS A 91 -11.12 -2.78 -15.55
N ASN A 92 -12.41 -3.11 -15.68
CA ASN A 92 -12.87 -4.03 -16.71
C ASN A 92 -12.78 -3.42 -18.11
N SER A 93 -13.14 -2.15 -18.28
CA SER A 93 -13.00 -1.45 -19.57
C SER A 93 -11.55 -1.43 -20.05
N LEU A 94 -10.59 -1.18 -19.16
CA LEU A 94 -9.17 -1.17 -19.50
C LEU A 94 -8.67 -2.57 -19.83
N LYS A 95 -9.06 -3.59 -19.04
CA LYS A 95 -8.74 -4.98 -19.33
C LYS A 95 -9.28 -5.43 -20.70
N ASP A 96 -10.51 -5.05 -21.03
CA ASP A 96 -11.14 -5.39 -22.32
C ASP A 96 -10.51 -4.63 -23.50
N SER A 97 -9.80 -3.53 -23.25
CA SER A 97 -9.06 -2.79 -24.29
C SER A 97 -7.72 -3.43 -24.69
N ILE A 98 -7.25 -4.43 -23.94
CA ILE A 98 -5.98 -5.11 -24.22
C ILE A 98 -6.13 -6.01 -25.45
N ARG A 99 -5.41 -5.66 -26.52
CA ARG A 99 -5.51 -6.33 -27.82
C ARG A 99 -4.83 -7.70 -27.86
N SER A 100 -3.73 -7.86 -27.12
CA SER A 100 -2.93 -9.08 -27.12
C SER A 100 -2.26 -9.28 -25.77
N LEU A 101 -2.16 -10.53 -25.34
CA LEU A 101 -1.43 -10.91 -24.13
C LEU A 101 -0.15 -11.64 -24.52
N SER A 102 0.99 -11.14 -24.03
CA SER A 102 2.26 -11.88 -24.08
C SER A 102 2.23 -13.08 -23.13
N ASP A 103 1.61 -12.93 -21.95
CA ASP A 103 1.30 -14.02 -21.02
C ASP A 103 -0.21 -14.18 -20.84
N LYS A 104 -0.72 -15.37 -21.15
CA LYS A 104 -2.14 -15.73 -20.96
C LYS A 104 -2.59 -15.69 -19.51
N ASN A 105 -1.65 -15.69 -18.55
CA ASN A 105 -1.93 -15.61 -17.11
C ASN A 105 -1.68 -14.23 -16.50
N ALA A 106 -1.41 -13.19 -17.31
CA ALA A 106 -1.05 -11.85 -16.83
C ALA A 106 -2.01 -11.27 -15.77
N PHE A 107 -3.29 -11.66 -15.78
CA PHE A 107 -4.30 -11.17 -14.83
C PHE A 107 -4.51 -12.07 -13.61
N LYS A 108 -4.12 -13.34 -13.68
CA LYS A 108 -4.58 -14.40 -12.76
C LYS A 108 -4.30 -14.09 -11.29
N ASP A 109 -3.14 -13.49 -11.04
CA ASP A 109 -2.62 -13.25 -9.70
C ASP A 109 -2.80 -11.79 -9.25
N ASN A 110 -3.49 -10.97 -10.05
CA ASN A 110 -3.74 -9.57 -9.71
C ASN A 110 -4.88 -9.45 -8.69
N GLU A 111 -4.50 -8.95 -7.52
CA GLU A 111 -5.36 -8.61 -6.41
C GLU A 111 -5.13 -7.15 -6.01
N PHE A 112 -6.21 -6.45 -5.64
CA PHE A 112 -6.10 -5.08 -5.15
C PHE A 112 -6.85 -4.96 -3.83
N LEU A 113 -6.28 -4.22 -2.88
CA LEU A 113 -6.99 -3.78 -1.68
C LEU A 113 -7.35 -2.31 -1.87
N PHE A 114 -8.64 -2.02 -1.84
CA PHE A 114 -9.18 -0.68 -1.99
C PHE A 114 -10.01 -0.32 -0.76
N GLY A 115 -9.83 0.88 -0.24
CA GLY A 115 -10.62 1.36 0.88
C GLY A 115 -10.66 2.86 0.99
N GLY A 116 -11.60 3.34 1.80
CA GLY A 116 -11.78 4.75 2.06
C GLY A 116 -12.89 5.02 3.07
N TYR A 117 -13.11 6.30 3.36
CA TYR A 117 -14.13 6.74 4.29
C TYR A 117 -15.43 7.11 3.56
N SER A 118 -16.56 6.59 4.04
CA SER A 118 -17.89 6.99 3.55
C SER A 118 -18.42 8.15 4.38
N TRP A 119 -18.49 9.34 3.78
CA TRP A 119 -19.04 10.51 4.45
C TRP A 119 -20.56 10.44 4.64
N THR A 120 -21.25 9.64 3.81
CA THR A 120 -22.70 9.39 3.96
C THR A 120 -23.00 8.42 5.11
N LYS A 121 -22.23 7.33 5.23
CA LYS A 121 -22.43 6.32 6.27
C LYS A 121 -21.58 6.53 7.53
N LYS A 122 -20.72 7.54 7.54
CA LYS A 122 -19.77 7.87 8.62
C LYS A 122 -18.93 6.66 9.07
N ASN A 123 -18.47 5.85 8.12
CA ASN A 123 -17.72 4.62 8.41
C ASN A 123 -16.69 4.30 7.32
N PHE A 124 -15.65 3.56 7.68
CA PHE A 124 -14.67 3.04 6.73
C PHE A 124 -15.16 1.81 5.99
N PHE A 125 -14.79 1.74 4.72
CA PHE A 125 -15.05 0.58 3.88
C PHE A 125 -13.75 0.09 3.26
N LEU A 126 -13.72 -1.22 3.07
CA LEU A 126 -12.57 -2.00 2.66
C LEU A 126 -13.08 -3.09 1.73
N TRP A 127 -12.45 -3.22 0.58
CA TRP A 127 -12.79 -4.21 -0.42
C TRP A 127 -11.53 -4.81 -1.03
N LYS A 128 -11.67 -6.07 -1.43
CA LYS A 128 -10.67 -6.77 -2.23
C LYS A 128 -11.21 -6.93 -3.65
N ILE A 129 -10.42 -6.51 -4.64
CA ILE A 129 -10.67 -6.75 -6.06
C ILE A 129 -9.81 -7.94 -6.47
N ARG A 130 -10.38 -8.86 -7.26
CA ARG A 130 -9.65 -9.98 -7.84
C ARG A 130 -10.14 -10.23 -9.26
N TYR A 131 -9.23 -10.71 -10.11
CA TYR A 131 -9.58 -11.22 -11.41
C TYR A 131 -10.31 -12.58 -11.31
N ASP A 132 -11.46 -12.68 -11.97
CA ASP A 132 -12.19 -13.93 -12.17
C ASP A 132 -11.90 -14.45 -13.57
N ARG A 133 -11.28 -15.62 -13.66
CA ARG A 133 -10.94 -16.26 -14.93
C ARG A 133 -12.19 -16.78 -15.65
N ASP A 134 -13.13 -17.34 -14.90
CA ASP A 134 -14.32 -17.98 -15.47
C ASP A 134 -15.25 -16.94 -16.09
N ASN A 135 -15.36 -15.78 -15.42
CA ASN A 135 -16.13 -14.65 -15.91
C ASN A 135 -15.31 -13.62 -16.71
N ASN A 136 -14.01 -13.87 -16.91
CA ASN A 136 -13.07 -13.00 -17.62
C ASN A 136 -13.15 -11.52 -17.17
N LYS A 137 -13.28 -11.26 -15.87
CA LYS A 137 -13.51 -9.91 -15.34
C LYS A 137 -12.99 -9.71 -13.92
N PHE A 138 -12.59 -8.49 -13.61
CA PHE A 138 -12.37 -8.05 -12.24
C PHE A 138 -13.71 -7.88 -11.51
N HIS A 139 -13.75 -8.34 -10.26
CA HIS A 139 -14.89 -8.12 -9.38
C HIS A 139 -14.43 -7.92 -7.94
N PHE A 140 -15.32 -7.35 -7.13
CA PHE A 140 -15.11 -7.28 -5.69
C PHE A 140 -15.51 -8.59 -5.02
N ILE A 141 -14.63 -9.12 -4.17
CA ILE A 141 -14.93 -10.30 -3.37
C ILE A 141 -16.04 -9.97 -2.37
N ARG A 142 -17.16 -10.68 -2.45
CA ARG A 142 -18.35 -10.46 -1.61
C ARG A 142 -18.15 -10.92 -0.16
N ASN A 143 -17.37 -11.98 0.04
CA ASN A 143 -17.22 -12.66 1.33
C ASN A 143 -15.77 -12.62 1.82
N THR A 144 -15.35 -11.45 2.31
CA THR A 144 -14.12 -11.40 3.11
C THR A 144 -14.49 -11.90 4.50
N ARG A 145 -14.30 -13.20 4.75
CA ARG A 145 -14.48 -13.79 6.09
C ARG A 145 -13.78 -12.87 7.08
N LYS A 146 -14.50 -12.40 8.11
CA LYS A 146 -13.88 -11.66 9.21
C LYS A 146 -12.73 -12.52 9.73
N TYR A 147 -11.51 -12.04 9.57
CA TYR A 147 -10.36 -12.73 10.14
C TYR A 147 -10.30 -12.32 11.61
N GLY A 148 -10.41 -13.29 12.51
CA GLY A 148 -10.49 -13.04 13.95
C GLY A 148 -11.80 -12.35 14.39
N LYS A 149 -11.83 -11.93 15.66
CA LYS A 149 -12.95 -11.21 16.28
C LYS A 149 -12.66 -9.73 16.54
N LEU A 150 -11.47 -9.25 16.17
CA LEU A 150 -10.96 -7.91 16.49
C LEU A 150 -11.50 -6.83 15.56
N GLY A 151 -11.78 -7.13 14.29
CA GLY A 151 -12.28 -6.11 13.37
C GLY A 151 -12.24 -6.53 11.91
N LYS A 152 -12.39 -5.55 11.02
CA LYS A 152 -12.29 -5.75 9.57
C LYS A 152 -10.83 -5.65 9.13
N ILE A 153 -10.35 -6.69 8.47
CA ILE A 153 -9.00 -6.80 7.92
C ILE A 153 -9.05 -7.59 6.61
N LEU A 154 -8.25 -7.20 5.64
CA LEU A 154 -8.09 -7.84 4.33
C LEU A 154 -6.63 -8.12 4.06
N PHE A 155 -6.38 -9.19 3.31
CA PHE A 155 -5.05 -9.63 2.90
C PHE A 155 -5.03 -9.84 1.39
N ALA A 156 -3.92 -9.51 0.75
CA ALA A 156 -3.65 -9.78 -0.65
C ALA A 156 -2.21 -10.25 -0.86
N GLY A 157 -2.01 -11.01 -1.93
CA GLY A 157 -0.71 -11.57 -2.32
C GLY A 157 -0.44 -12.97 -1.80
N ASP A 158 0.64 -13.57 -2.28
CA ASP A 158 1.04 -14.97 -2.05
C ASP A 158 1.38 -15.26 -0.59
N MET A 159 1.90 -14.28 0.14
CA MET A 159 2.29 -14.44 1.55
C MET A 159 1.10 -14.33 2.53
N THR A 160 -0.14 -14.22 2.01
CA THR A 160 -1.38 -14.08 2.82
C THR A 160 -1.52 -15.16 3.89
N ASN A 161 -1.24 -16.42 3.57
CA ASN A 161 -1.43 -17.52 4.53
C ASN A 161 -0.41 -17.47 5.67
N THR A 162 0.83 -17.13 5.35
CA THR A 162 1.90 -16.93 6.34
C THR A 162 1.57 -15.76 7.24
N ALA A 163 1.20 -14.60 6.67
CA ALA A 163 0.84 -13.41 7.43
C ALA A 163 -0.35 -13.66 8.38
N LYS A 164 -1.37 -14.40 7.94
CA LYS A 164 -2.47 -14.81 8.82
C LYS A 164 -1.96 -15.63 10.01
N LYS A 165 -1.14 -16.66 9.77
CA LYS A 165 -0.59 -17.50 10.85
C LYS A 165 0.21 -16.65 11.84
N SER A 166 1.11 -15.80 11.35
CA SER A 166 1.93 -14.90 12.17
C SER A 166 1.06 -13.93 12.98
N LEU A 167 0.01 -13.35 12.38
CA LEU A 167 -0.92 -12.48 13.09
C LEU A 167 -1.66 -13.21 14.21
N GLY A 168 -2.11 -14.44 13.96
CA GLY A 168 -2.75 -15.26 14.99
C GLY A 168 -1.82 -15.56 16.18
N ILE A 169 -0.54 -15.81 15.92
CA ILE A 169 0.48 -16.02 16.96
C ILE A 169 0.70 -14.72 17.74
N LEU A 170 0.91 -13.59 17.05
CA LEU A 170 1.17 -12.29 17.67
C LEU A 170 0.00 -11.84 18.57
N ILE A 171 -1.23 -11.98 18.10
CA ILE A 171 -2.44 -11.65 18.89
C ILE A 171 -2.51 -12.53 20.14
N LYS A 172 -2.23 -13.83 20.02
CA LYS A 172 -2.23 -14.76 21.16
C LYS A 172 -1.13 -14.40 22.17
N GLN A 173 0.03 -13.94 21.71
CA GLN A 173 1.12 -13.49 22.58
C GLN A 173 0.76 -12.19 23.31
N LYS A 174 0.23 -11.19 22.59
CA LYS A 174 -0.10 -9.87 23.18
C LYS A 174 -1.28 -9.90 24.14
N TYR A 175 -2.31 -10.68 23.83
CA TYR A 175 -3.57 -10.62 24.57
C TYR A 175 -4.01 -11.94 25.21
N GLY A 176 -3.20 -12.99 25.07
CA GLY A 176 -3.49 -14.33 25.59
C GLY A 176 -4.54 -15.12 24.78
N SER A 177 -4.83 -16.33 25.24
CA SER A 177 -5.77 -17.26 24.57
C SER A 177 -7.26 -16.92 24.78
N SER A 178 -7.58 -15.99 25.68
CA SER A 178 -8.95 -15.68 26.08
C SER A 178 -9.65 -14.72 25.12
N ILE A 179 -10.09 -15.26 23.99
CA ILE A 179 -10.80 -14.57 22.90
C ILE A 179 -12.01 -13.72 23.37
N LYS A 180 -12.63 -14.04 24.51
CA LYS A 180 -13.76 -13.26 25.07
C LYS A 180 -13.33 -11.85 25.51
N LYS A 181 -12.09 -11.66 25.97
CA LYS A 181 -11.55 -10.34 26.35
C LYS A 181 -11.25 -9.44 25.14
N LEU A 182 -11.15 -10.02 23.94
CA LEU A 182 -10.73 -9.31 22.71
C LEU A 182 -11.88 -8.69 21.92
N LYS A 183 -13.13 -8.95 22.33
CA LYS A 183 -14.29 -8.45 21.61
C LYS A 183 -14.41 -6.93 21.86
N GLY A 184 -14.23 -6.14 20.80
CA GLY A 184 -14.35 -4.67 20.86
C GLY A 184 -13.03 -3.91 21.04
N ILE A 185 -11.87 -4.57 20.98
CA ILE A 185 -10.56 -3.90 21.06
C ILE A 185 -10.12 -3.30 19.72
N GLY A 186 -10.56 -3.87 18.57
CA GLY A 186 -10.03 -3.46 17.27
C GLY A 186 -8.68 -4.10 16.95
N TYR A 187 -8.21 -3.94 15.72
CA TYR A 187 -6.79 -4.15 15.39
C TYR A 187 -6.04 -2.84 15.66
N ASP A 188 -4.86 -2.90 16.29
CA ASP A 188 -3.94 -1.77 16.40
C ASP A 188 -2.89 -1.87 15.28
N PHE A 189 -1.61 -1.98 15.60
CA PHE A 189 -0.51 -2.11 14.64
C PHE A 189 -0.02 -3.55 14.51
N GLU A 190 -0.70 -4.55 15.09
CA GLU A 190 -0.33 -5.96 14.95
C GLU A 190 -0.18 -6.40 13.49
N PRO A 191 -1.04 -5.97 12.54
CA PRO A 191 -0.84 -6.31 11.14
C PRO A 191 0.43 -5.68 10.53
N PHE A 192 0.84 -4.48 10.98
CA PHE A 192 2.09 -3.85 10.56
C PHE A 192 3.30 -4.60 11.12
N GLU A 193 3.29 -4.96 12.41
CA GLU A 193 4.35 -5.74 13.05
C GLU A 193 4.57 -7.08 12.33
N VAL A 194 3.49 -7.75 11.91
CA VAL A 194 3.60 -8.97 11.10
C VAL A 194 4.33 -8.73 9.79
N ILE A 195 4.00 -7.66 9.06
CA ILE A 195 4.73 -7.32 7.82
C ILE A 195 6.18 -7.00 8.15
N ARG A 196 6.45 -6.13 9.13
CA ARG A 196 7.81 -5.77 9.58
C ARG A 196 8.66 -7.00 9.85
N ASP A 197 8.16 -7.93 10.67
CA ASP A 197 8.90 -9.12 11.07
C ASP A 197 9.13 -10.06 9.86
N MET A 198 8.12 -10.19 8.99
CA MET A 198 8.25 -10.97 7.76
C MET A 198 9.28 -10.37 6.79
N LEU A 199 9.40 -9.04 6.71
CA LEU A 199 10.37 -8.36 5.86
C LEU A 199 11.79 -8.39 6.44
N ARG A 200 11.94 -8.26 7.76
CA ARG A 200 13.24 -8.42 8.42
C ARG A 200 13.77 -9.85 8.31
N ALA A 201 12.86 -10.83 8.29
CA ALA A 201 13.20 -12.24 8.10
C ALA A 201 13.23 -12.68 6.62
N SER A 202 12.98 -11.79 5.66
CA SER A 202 12.89 -12.20 4.26
C SER A 202 14.27 -12.42 3.65
N ASP A 203 14.39 -13.48 2.86
CA ASP A 203 15.61 -13.80 2.13
C ASP A 203 15.74 -12.89 0.88
N LEU A 204 16.98 -12.70 0.40
CA LEU A 204 17.25 -11.95 -0.83
C LEU A 204 16.55 -12.54 -2.06
N ARG A 205 16.28 -13.84 -2.09
CA ARG A 205 15.53 -14.52 -3.15
C ARG A 205 14.04 -14.62 -2.87
N GLY A 206 13.61 -14.22 -1.67
CA GLY A 206 12.23 -14.23 -1.20
C GLY A 206 11.31 -13.37 -2.06
N SER A 207 10.02 -13.71 -2.02
CA SER A 207 8.99 -13.08 -2.85
C SER A 207 8.59 -11.67 -2.38
N ILE A 208 8.94 -11.33 -1.13
CA ILE A 208 8.72 -10.04 -0.47
C ILE A 208 10.06 -9.50 0.05
N GLY A 209 10.17 -8.18 0.22
CA GLY A 209 11.36 -7.53 0.75
C GLY A 209 11.26 -6.00 0.72
N GLY A 210 12.40 -5.37 0.98
CA GLY A 210 12.52 -3.92 1.13
C GLY A 210 11.79 -3.36 2.35
N ALA A 211 11.70 -2.03 2.41
CA ALA A 211 11.00 -1.35 3.49
C ALA A 211 9.48 -1.47 3.36
N PRO A 212 8.73 -1.56 4.47
CA PRO A 212 7.27 -1.55 4.44
C PRO A 212 6.76 -0.17 4.00
N GLN A 213 5.70 -0.18 3.20
CA GLN A 213 4.96 1.03 2.79
C GLN A 213 3.71 1.10 3.65
N ILE A 214 3.41 2.26 4.23
CA ILE A 214 2.24 2.46 5.07
C ILE A 214 1.48 3.74 4.69
N LEU A 215 0.16 3.61 4.61
CA LEU A 215 -0.75 4.70 4.31
C LEU A 215 -1.92 4.65 5.28
N LYS A 216 -2.33 5.83 5.75
CA LYS A 216 -3.52 6.01 6.58
C LYS A 216 -4.58 6.82 5.86
N VAL A 217 -5.85 6.46 6.06
CA VAL A 217 -7.02 7.25 5.68
C VAL A 217 -7.81 7.58 6.94
N TYR A 218 -8.18 8.85 7.10
CA TYR A 218 -8.81 9.37 8.32
C TYR A 218 -10.29 9.69 8.13
N GLN A 219 -11.04 9.76 9.24
CA GLN A 219 -12.46 10.13 9.25
C GLN A 219 -12.72 11.56 8.75
N HIS A 220 -11.70 12.43 8.79
CA HIS A 220 -11.75 13.77 8.21
C HIS A 220 -11.38 13.77 6.71
N MET A 221 -11.45 12.61 6.04
CA MET A 221 -11.36 12.45 4.57
C MET A 221 -10.03 12.88 3.95
N ASN A 222 -8.96 12.78 4.74
CA ASN A 222 -7.59 12.88 4.24
C ASN A 222 -6.90 11.52 4.29
N SER A 223 -5.97 11.33 3.36
CA SER A 223 -5.11 10.17 3.27
C SER A 223 -3.67 10.64 3.27
N ARG A 224 -2.80 9.91 3.97
CA ARG A 224 -1.40 10.26 4.12
C ARG A 224 -0.54 9.02 4.05
N VAL A 225 0.50 9.10 3.22
CA VAL A 225 1.63 8.17 3.25
C VAL A 225 2.50 8.50 4.44
N PHE A 226 2.97 7.48 5.13
CA PHE A 226 3.93 7.59 6.22
C PHE A 226 5.29 7.09 5.73
N GLY A 227 6.34 7.80 6.13
CA GLY A 227 7.69 7.29 6.03
C GLY A 227 7.96 6.24 7.09
N VAL A 228 8.94 5.39 6.87
CA VAL A 228 9.36 4.37 7.83
C VAL A 228 10.86 4.43 7.99
N TYR A 229 11.34 4.48 9.24
CA TYR A 229 12.74 4.20 9.51
C TYR A 229 13.03 2.73 9.25
N TRP A 230 13.97 2.41 8.37
CA TRP A 230 14.17 1.03 7.94
C TRP A 230 15.65 0.62 7.84
N PRO A 231 16.06 -0.51 8.45
CA PRO A 231 15.23 -1.54 9.11
C PRO A 231 14.71 -1.15 10.49
N ASN A 232 15.26 -0.12 11.12
CA ASN A 232 14.90 0.40 12.44
C ASN A 232 15.32 1.89 12.53
N LYS A 233 14.96 2.56 13.63
CA LYS A 233 15.29 3.98 13.84
C LYS A 233 16.80 4.25 13.90
N ASP A 234 17.57 3.33 14.50
CA ASP A 234 19.02 3.49 14.67
C ASP A 234 19.79 3.56 13.35
N SER A 235 19.24 2.95 12.29
CA SER A 235 19.81 3.04 10.94
C SER A 235 19.80 4.45 10.36
N LYS A 236 18.96 5.35 10.89
CA LYS A 236 18.69 6.71 10.38
C LYS A 236 18.21 6.77 8.92
N LYS A 237 17.99 5.63 8.26
CA LYS A 237 17.49 5.54 6.89
C LYS A 237 15.98 5.69 6.89
N ILE A 238 15.50 6.69 6.18
CA ILE A 238 14.07 6.96 6.03
C ILE A 238 13.64 6.47 4.65
N THR A 239 12.51 5.77 4.61
CA THR A 239 11.91 5.32 3.36
C THR A 239 10.51 5.88 3.18
N ILE A 240 10.15 6.26 1.96
CA ILE A 240 8.80 6.74 1.58
C ILE A 240 8.30 5.88 0.42
N ASN A 241 7.13 5.24 0.59
CA ASN A 241 6.60 4.26 -0.36
C ASN A 241 7.63 3.16 -0.74
N GLY A 242 8.53 2.83 0.19
CA GLY A 242 9.56 1.81 0.00
C GLY A 242 10.89 2.34 -0.54
N ARG A 243 10.92 3.54 -1.14
CA ARG A 243 12.15 4.16 -1.65
C ARG A 243 12.93 4.82 -0.51
N GLU A 244 14.24 4.59 -0.44
CA GLU A 244 15.12 5.30 0.49
C GLU A 244 15.26 6.76 0.06
N LEU A 245 15.16 7.68 1.03
CA LEU A 245 15.38 9.10 0.78
C LEU A 245 16.87 9.38 0.60
N ILE A 246 17.17 10.31 -0.30
CA ILE A 246 18.50 10.87 -0.53
C ILE A 246 18.66 12.12 0.34
N GLY A 247 19.89 12.45 0.74
CA GLY A 247 20.19 13.44 1.80
C GLY A 247 19.55 14.81 1.63
N TYR A 248 19.42 15.29 0.40
CA TYR A 248 18.85 16.60 0.07
C TYR A 248 17.31 16.63 0.06
N GLU A 249 16.62 15.52 0.28
CA GLU A 249 15.16 15.46 0.16
C GLU A 249 14.45 15.97 1.43
N ASN A 250 13.62 17.01 1.28
CA ASN A 250 12.77 17.51 2.35
C ASN A 250 11.34 16.98 2.22
N ILE A 251 10.89 16.22 3.21
CA ILE A 251 9.56 15.59 3.20
C ILE A 251 8.61 16.21 4.23
N GLN A 252 7.32 16.23 3.89
CA GLN A 252 6.24 16.64 4.81
C GLN A 252 5.58 15.46 5.52
N ASN A 253 6.00 14.25 5.17
CA ASN A 253 5.43 13.02 5.70
C ASN A 253 5.84 12.82 7.17
N TRP A 254 4.93 12.22 7.94
CA TRP A 254 5.27 11.69 9.25
C TRP A 254 6.03 10.39 9.08
N ILE A 255 7.00 10.14 9.95
CA ILE A 255 7.85 8.96 9.91
C ILE A 255 7.50 8.09 11.11
N ILE A 256 7.20 6.81 10.88
CA ILE A 256 6.97 5.83 11.94
C ILE A 256 8.27 5.09 12.26
N ASP A 257 8.57 4.97 13.54
CA ASP A 257 9.55 4.01 14.04
C ASP A 257 8.91 2.61 14.03
N PRO A 258 9.46 1.64 13.27
CA PRO A 258 8.85 0.33 13.13
C PRO A 258 8.86 -0.50 14.43
N ASP A 259 9.67 -0.14 15.42
CA ASP A 259 9.80 -0.88 16.68
C ASP A 259 8.90 -0.29 17.77
N THR A 260 8.91 1.04 17.95
CA THR A 260 8.08 1.71 18.96
C THR A 260 6.66 2.01 18.48
N LEU A 261 6.42 1.99 17.16
CA LEU A 261 5.13 2.30 16.51
C LEU A 261 4.65 3.74 16.75
N VAL A 262 5.57 4.59 17.22
CA VAL A 262 5.35 6.03 17.40
C VAL A 262 5.79 6.74 16.12
N SER A 263 4.97 7.69 15.67
CA SER A 263 5.29 8.53 14.52
C SER A 263 5.72 9.92 14.94
N GLU A 264 6.74 10.46 14.28
CA GLU A 264 7.24 11.82 14.47
C GLU A 264 7.19 12.62 13.16
N LYS A 265 7.24 13.95 13.25
CA LYS A 265 7.41 14.79 12.07
C LYS A 265 8.87 14.72 11.63
N PHE A 266 9.09 14.71 10.33
CA PHE A 266 10.44 14.94 9.80
C PHE A 266 10.93 16.32 10.27
N THR A 267 12.15 16.35 10.79
CA THR A 267 12.83 17.58 11.20
C THR A 267 14.07 17.68 10.34
N LYS A 268 14.19 18.76 9.56
CA LYS A 268 15.32 18.98 8.64
C LYS A 268 16.63 18.86 9.43
N THR A 269 17.48 17.91 9.06
CA THR A 269 18.87 17.93 9.51
C THR A 269 19.56 19.03 8.71
N SER A 270 20.43 19.84 9.33
CA SER A 270 21.07 20.98 8.68
C SER A 270 21.69 20.58 7.34
N TYR A 271 21.25 21.21 6.26
CA TYR A 271 21.85 21.01 4.93
C TYR A 271 23.26 21.60 4.97
N THR A 272 24.22 20.86 4.45
CA THR A 272 25.51 21.38 4.02
C THR A 272 25.44 21.49 2.49
N GLU A 273 25.82 22.64 1.95
CA GLU A 273 25.81 22.94 0.49
C GLU A 273 26.74 22.01 -0.33
N GLU A 274 27.48 21.11 0.33
CA GLU A 274 28.36 20.11 -0.29
C GLU A 274 27.62 18.96 -1.02
N ASP A 275 26.30 18.79 -0.81
CA ASP A 275 25.52 17.72 -1.47
C ASP A 275 24.98 18.12 -2.86
N ASP A 276 25.10 19.40 -3.24
CA ASP A 276 24.73 19.95 -4.56
C ASP A 276 25.98 20.13 -5.43
N GLU A 277 26.88 19.13 -5.51
CA GLU A 277 27.89 19.12 -6.57
C GLU A 277 27.14 19.09 -7.92
N GLU A 278 27.01 20.26 -8.55
CA GLU A 278 26.58 20.40 -9.93
C GLU A 278 27.51 19.50 -10.75
N GLU A 279 26.99 18.38 -11.27
CA GLU A 279 27.64 17.69 -12.39
C GLU A 279 27.68 18.70 -13.53
N ASP A 280 28.81 19.39 -13.63
CA ASP A 280 29.16 20.24 -14.76
C ASP A 280 29.11 19.33 -15.99
N PHE A 281 27.99 19.36 -16.71
CA PHE A 281 27.89 18.76 -18.05
C PHE A 281 28.74 19.60 -18.98
N SER A 282 30.07 19.51 -18.85
CA SER A 282 30.98 20.05 -19.85
C SER A 282 30.74 19.26 -21.14
N ASP A 283 30.17 19.95 -22.12
CA ASP A 283 30.00 19.52 -23.51
C ASP A 283 31.36 19.16 -24.13
N ASP A 284 31.88 17.96 -23.84
CA ASP A 284 32.97 17.33 -24.60
C ASP A 284 32.39 16.17 -25.42
N ASP A 285 31.41 16.49 -26.28
CA ASP A 285 31.18 15.70 -27.49
C ASP A 285 32.23 16.15 -28.53
N GLU A 286 33.46 15.64 -28.37
CA GLU A 286 34.34 15.46 -29.52
C GLU A 286 33.61 14.52 -30.49
N LEU A 287 33.04 15.12 -31.55
CA LEU A 287 32.69 14.46 -32.80
C LEU A 287 33.93 13.73 -33.34
N GLY A 288 34.11 12.49 -32.88
CA GLY A 288 35.00 11.53 -33.50
C GLY A 288 34.38 11.05 -34.80
N ASP A 289 34.87 11.61 -35.92
CA ASP A 289 34.69 11.07 -37.27
C ASP A 289 34.95 9.55 -37.29
N LEU A 290 33.93 8.75 -37.62
CA LEU A 290 34.03 7.44 -38.27
C LEU A 290 32.74 7.09 -39.02
#